data_AF-Q14Q90-F1
#
_entry.id   AF-Q14Q90-F1
#
_cell.length_a   1.000
_cell.length_b   1.000
_cell.length_c   1.000
_cell.angle_alpha   90.00
_cell.angle_beta   90.00
_cell.angle_gamma   90.00
#
_symmetry.space_group_name_H-M   'P 1'
#
loop_
_entity.id
_entity.type
_entity.pdbx_description
1 polymer ?
#
loop_
_entity_poly.entity_id
_entity_poly.type
_entity_poly.pdbx_seq_one_letter_code
_entity_poly.pdbx_strand_id
1 'polypeptide(L)' 'MLATGAEILWKEYQKPLMIIENGMGDFDDKAAPLILDQDRIRYLSLHLAEVFKAFDRGVNLIGYSLWTYCDIFSPSGG' A
#
# COMPACT_ATOMS: atom_id res chain seq x y z
N MET A 1 5.18 -2.88 -11.42
CA MET A 1 5.73 -2.63 -10.08
C MET A 1 5.49 -1.18 -9.69
N LEU A 2 5.15 -0.91 -8.44
CA LEU A 2 4.66 0.40 -7.97
C LEU A 2 5.61 1.55 -8.33
N ALA A 3 6.92 1.37 -8.15
CA ALA A 3 7.89 2.43 -8.44
C ALA A 3 7.86 2.91 -9.88
N THR A 4 7.81 1.97 -10.84
CA THR A 4 7.71 2.28 -12.27
C THR A 4 6.40 3.00 -12.61
N GLY A 5 5.28 2.58 -12.00
CA GLY A 5 3.99 3.23 -12.22
C GLY A 5 3.97 4.67 -11.71
N ALA A 6 4.48 4.89 -10.49
CA ALA A 6 4.60 6.23 -9.91
C ALA A 6 5.51 7.14 -10.76
N GLU A 7 6.62 6.61 -11.26
CA GLU A 7 7.54 7.32 -12.13
C GLU A 7 6.89 7.76 -13.46
N ILE A 8 6.10 6.88 -14.09
CA ILE A 8 5.37 7.20 -15.32
C ILE A 8 4.36 8.32 -15.07
N LEU A 9 3.51 8.17 -14.05
CA LEU A 9 2.49 9.18 -13.71
C LEU A 9 3.13 10.53 -13.36
N TRP A 10 4.21 10.51 -12.59
CA TRP A 10 4.89 11.74 -12.22
C TRP A 10 5.52 12.42 -13.44
N LYS A 11 6.13 11.66 -14.35
CA LYS A 11 6.69 12.20 -15.60
C LYS A 11 5.60 12.84 -16.47
N GLU A 12 4.44 12.20 -16.57
CA GLU A 12 3.30 12.69 -17.35
C GLU A 12 2.67 13.95 -16.76
N TYR A 13 2.38 13.97 -15.45
CA TYR A 13 1.60 15.06 -14.85
C TYR A 13 2.44 16.15 -14.18
N GLN A 14 3.69 15.85 -13.78
CA GLN A 14 4.58 16.77 -13.09
C GLN A 14 3.96 17.40 -11.82
N LYS A 15 3.10 16.65 -11.13
CA LYS A 15 2.46 17.05 -9.85
C LYS A 15 2.98 16.20 -8.70
N PRO A 16 2.99 16.70 -7.45
CA PRO A 16 3.22 15.87 -6.28
C PRO A 16 2.25 14.68 -6.26
N LEU A 17 2.75 13.50 -5.92
CA LEU A 17 1.96 12.26 -5.88
C LEU A 17 1.76 11.79 -4.45
N MET A 18 0.57 11.29 -4.15
CA MET A 18 0.25 10.63 -2.89
C MET A 18 -0.42 9.30 -3.19
N ILE A 19 0.00 8.25 -2.49
CA ILE A 19 -0.69 6.95 -2.52
C ILE A 19 -1.80 7.03 -1.48
N ILE A 20 -3.05 7.10 -1.94
CA ILE A 20 -4.22 7.24 -1.05
C ILE A 20 -4.64 5.88 -0.48
N GLU A 21 -4.48 4.81 -1.27
CA GLU A 21 -4.90 3.46 -0.89
C GLU A 21 -3.85 2.44 -1.34
N ASN A 22 -3.38 1.65 -0.38
CA ASN A 22 -2.65 0.42 -0.63
C ASN A 22 -2.81 -0.51 0.57
N GLY A 23 -3.10 -1.78 0.31
CA GLY A 23 -3.32 -2.77 1.35
C GLY A 23 -3.75 -4.11 0.79
N MET A 24 -3.98 -5.06 1.69
CA MET A 24 -4.32 -6.43 1.36
C MET A 24 -5.37 -6.92 2.36
N GLY A 25 -6.46 -7.49 1.84
CA GLY A 25 -7.39 -8.28 2.63
C GLY A 25 -6.95 -9.73 2.66
N ASP A 26 -7.09 -10.37 3.81
CA ASP A 26 -6.80 -11.80 4.00
C ASP A 26 -7.77 -12.39 5.03
N PHE A 27 -7.78 -13.72 5.15
CA PHE A 27 -8.57 -14.42 6.16
C PHE A 27 -7.82 -14.50 7.50
N ASP A 28 -8.39 -13.88 8.51
CA ASP A 28 -7.85 -13.94 9.88
C ASP A 28 -8.03 -15.31 10.53
N ASP A 29 -6.97 -15.80 11.19
CA ASP A 29 -7.09 -16.90 12.16
C ASP A 29 -7.61 -16.37 13.51
N LYS A 30 -8.89 -16.62 13.76
CA LYS A 30 -9.60 -16.21 14.98
C LYS A 30 -9.55 -17.27 16.10
N ALA A 31 -8.80 -18.35 15.94
CA ALA A 31 -8.66 -19.38 16.98
C ALA A 31 -7.75 -18.93 18.13
N ALA A 32 -6.87 -17.94 17.88
CA ALA A 32 -5.96 -17.36 18.85
C ALA A 32 -6.48 -16.01 19.41
N PRO A 33 -6.00 -15.55 20.59
CA PRO A 33 -6.40 -14.26 21.16
C PRO A 33 -5.86 -13.05 20.38
N LEU A 34 -4.90 -13.24 19.47
CA LEU A 34 -4.29 -12.20 18.64
C LEU A 34 -4.27 -12.64 17.18
N ILE A 35 -4.56 -11.71 16.28
CA ILE A 35 -4.39 -11.91 14.84
C ILE A 35 -2.93 -11.65 14.49
N LEU A 36 -2.23 -12.68 14.02
CA LEU A 36 -0.84 -12.60 13.57
C LEU A 36 -0.81 -12.52 12.03
N ASP A 37 -1.13 -11.34 11.51
CA ASP A 37 -1.30 -11.11 10.06
C ASP A 37 0.04 -10.97 9.31
N GLN A 38 0.79 -12.08 9.23
CA GLN A 38 2.11 -12.10 8.61
C GLN A 38 2.09 -11.79 7.12
N ASP A 39 1.03 -12.20 6.43
CA ASP A 39 0.91 -11.99 5.00
C ASP A 39 0.64 -10.51 4.70
N ARG A 40 -0.23 -9.81 5.45
CA ARG A 40 -0.42 -8.36 5.29
C ARG A 40 0.85 -7.60 5.68
N ILE A 41 1.53 -7.99 6.75
CA ILE A 41 2.81 -7.39 7.15
C ILE A 41 3.84 -7.51 6.01
N ARG A 42 3.96 -8.71 5.41
CA ARG A 42 4.86 -8.94 4.28
C ARG A 42 4.46 -8.12 3.06
N TYR A 43 3.17 -8.09 2.71
CA TYR A 43 2.65 -7.31 1.60
C TYR A 43 3.01 -5.83 1.74
N LEU A 44 2.71 -5.24 2.91
CA LEU A 44 2.98 -3.82 3.17
C LEU A 44 4.48 -3.53 3.15
N SER A 45 5.30 -4.41 3.73
CA SER A 45 6.76 -4.25 3.74
C SER A 45 7.33 -4.20 2.32
N LEU A 46 6.87 -5.09 1.42
CA LEU A 46 7.30 -5.13 0.03
C LEU A 46 6.82 -3.89 -0.76
N HIS A 47 5.59 -3.43 -0.52
CA HIS A 47 5.06 -2.26 -1.22
C HIS A 47 5.71 -0.96 -0.74
N LEU A 48 5.93 -0.79 0.56
CA LEU A 48 6.66 0.35 1.11
C LEU A 48 8.08 0.42 0.55
N ALA A 49 8.76 -0.72 0.37
CA ALA A 49 10.07 -0.76 -0.28
C ALA A 49 10.02 -0.21 -1.72
N GLU A 50 8.95 -0.48 -2.47
CA GLU A 50 8.75 0.12 -3.80
C GLU A 50 8.42 1.62 -3.74
N VAL A 51 7.70 2.08 -2.71
CA VAL A 51 7.45 3.51 -2.48
C VAL A 51 8.78 4.24 -2.27
N PHE A 52 9.66 3.70 -1.42
CA PHE A 52 10.99 4.27 -1.21
C PHE A 52 11.83 4.24 -2.49
N LYS A 53 11.78 3.16 -3.28
CA LYS A 53 12.46 3.14 -4.60
C LYS A 53 11.94 4.23 -5.54
N ALA A 54 10.65 4.56 -5.52
CA ALA A 54 10.10 5.64 -6.32
C ALA A 54 10.61 7.00 -5.84
N PHE A 55 10.66 7.20 -4.52
CA PHE A 55 11.22 8.39 -3.89
C PHE A 55 12.70 8.58 -4.28
N ASP A 56 13.50 7.51 -4.20
CA ASP A 56 14.93 7.51 -4.58
C ASP A 56 15.15 7.81 -6.08
N ARG A 57 14.16 7.52 -6.93
CA ARG A 57 14.16 7.87 -8.36
C ARG A 57 13.75 9.32 -8.64
N GLY A 58 13.49 10.11 -7.61
CA GLY A 58 13.15 11.54 -7.72
C GLY A 58 11.67 11.82 -7.90
N VAL A 59 10.79 10.82 -7.73
CA VAL A 59 9.34 11.08 -7.73
C VAL A 59 8.99 11.92 -6.50
N ASN A 60 8.31 13.05 -6.71
CA ASN A 60 7.85 13.92 -5.62
C ASN A 60 6.65 13.31 -4.88
N LEU A 61 6.93 12.32 -4.02
CA LEU A 61 5.94 11.69 -3.15
C LEU A 61 5.71 12.52 -1.88
N ILE A 62 4.45 12.84 -1.60
CA ILE A 62 4.05 13.65 -0.44
C ILE A 62 3.32 12.85 0.65
N GLY A 63 3.03 11.58 0.41
CA GLY A 63 2.39 10.74 1.41
C GLY A 63 2.02 9.34 0.92
N TYR A 64 1.72 8.50 1.90
CA TYR A 64 1.20 7.15 1.75
C TYR A 64 0.14 6.92 2.82
N SER A 65 -1.04 6.48 2.40
CA SER A 65 -2.14 6.10 3.27
C SER A 65 -2.46 4.63 3.05
N LEU A 66 -2.43 3.87 4.15
CA LEU A 66 -2.73 2.45 4.15
C LEU A 66 -4.24 2.22 4.07
N TRP A 67 -4.65 1.18 3.35
CA TRP A 67 -6.03 0.72 3.31
C TRP A 67 -6.14 -0.65 4.01
N THR A 68 -6.77 -0.79 5.18
CA THR A 68 -7.50 0.20 5.97
C THR A 68 -7.00 0.27 7.41
N TYR A 69 -7.39 1.34 8.10
CA TYR A 69 -7.15 1.52 9.53
C TYR A 69 -7.83 0.45 10.40
N CYS A 70 -9.05 0.04 10.04
CA CYS A 70 -9.80 -1.00 10.72
C CYS A 70 -10.58 -1.82 9.70
N ASP A 71 -11.03 -3.00 10.09
CA ASP A 71 -11.88 -3.82 9.23
C ASP A 71 -13.18 -3.09 8.90
N ILE A 72 -13.63 -3.28 7.66
CA ILE A 72 -14.82 -2.66 7.10
C ILE A 72 -15.61 -3.69 6.30
N PHE A 73 -16.85 -3.34 5.95
CA PHE A 73 -17.61 -4.07 4.94
C PHE A 73 -16.93 -3.92 3.57
N SER A 74 -16.60 -5.03 2.92
CA SER A 74 -15.97 -5.02 1.60
C SER A 74 -17.02 -5.35 0.51
N PRO A 75 -17.39 -4.40 -0.38
CA PRO A 75 -18.49 -4.59 -1.33
C PRO A 75 -18.34 -5.82 -2.25
N SER A 76 -17.11 -6.24 -2.51
CA SER A 76 -16.77 -7.37 -3.38
C SER A 76 -16.39 -8.65 -2.61
N GLY A 77 -16.27 -8.59 -1.28
CA GLY A 77 -15.83 -9.71 -0.44
C GLY A 77 -16.80 -10.12 0.67
N GLY A 78 -17.79 -9.26 0.99
CA GLY A 78 -18.71 -9.44 2.12
C GLY A 78 -18.44 -8.50 3.28
#